data_AF-F0EJM6-F1
#
_entry.id   AF-F0EJM6-F1
#
_cell.length_a   1.000
_cell.length_b   1.000
_cell.length_c   1.000
_cell.angle_alpha   90.00
_cell.angle_beta   90.00
_cell.angle_gamma   90.00
#
_symmetry.space_group_name_H-M   'P 1'
#
loop_
_entity.id
_entity.type
_entity.pdbx_description
1 polymer ?
#
loop_
_entity_poly.entity_id
_entity_poly.type
_entity_poly.pdbx_seq_one_letter_code
_entity_poly.pdbx_strand_id
1 'polypeptide(L)'
;MHKKVTFIVILEVLAALMLLVTVQATNSTFLMIALILYGFLGKLAVEPIIISWLGENAPKVGVGTTLGVFNFFGMMSSVIAPTLTGSISDATGSKVMGFYIAIILLIGGTFLFLTVNSKKTAK
;
A
#
# COMPACT_ATOMS: atom_id res chain seq x y z
N MET A 1 -20.53 2.47 -5.15
CA MET A 1 -19.07 2.34 -4.98
C MET A 1 -18.47 1.94 -6.34
N HIS A 2 -17.53 2.72 -6.87
CA HIS A 2 -16.89 2.39 -8.16
C HIS A 2 -16.19 1.02 -8.06
N LYS A 3 -16.37 0.14 -9.06
CA LYS A 3 -15.76 -1.21 -9.08
C LYS A 3 -14.27 -1.17 -8.73
N LYS A 4 -13.53 -0.20 -9.28
CA LYS A 4 -12.10 0.00 -9.02
C LYS A 4 -11.77 0.29 -7.55
N VAL A 5 -12.57 1.11 -6.87
CA VAL A 5 -12.37 1.42 -5.44
C VAL A 5 -12.56 0.15 -4.61
N THR A 6 -13.57 -0.67 -4.93
CA THR A 6 -13.78 -1.95 -4.25
C THR A 6 -12.62 -2.92 -4.48
N PHE A 7 -12.12 -3.02 -5.71
CA PHE A 7 -10.95 -3.85 -6.02
C PHE A 7 -9.69 -3.38 -5.28
N ILE A 8 -9.39 -2.07 -5.27
CA ILE A 8 -8.24 -1.52 -4.53
C ILE A 8 -8.33 -1.91 -3.06
N VAL A 9 -9.48 -1.66 -2.42
CA VAL A 9 -9.66 -1.94 -0.99
C VAL A 9 -9.52 -3.43 -0.67
N ILE A 10 -10.10 -4.32 -1.49
CA ILE A 10 -9.96 -5.77 -1.29
C ILE A 10 -8.48 -6.19 -1.40
N LEU A 11 -7.77 -5.71 -2.41
CA LEU A 11 -6.37 -6.04 -2.62
C LEU A 11 -5.47 -5.49 -1.50
N GLU A 12 -5.73 -4.27 -1.01
CA GLU A 12 -5.00 -3.68 0.12
C GLU A 12 -5.26 -4.43 1.44
N VAL A 13 -6.49 -4.89 1.67
CA VAL A 13 -6.82 -5.75 2.83
C VAL A 13 -6.09 -7.10 2.72
N LEU A 14 -6.08 -7.73 1.54
CA LEU A 14 -5.32 -8.95 1.30
C LEU A 14 -3.82 -8.73 1.50
N ALA A 15 -3.29 -7.60 1.05
CA ALA A 15 -1.90 -7.21 1.24
C ALA A 15 -1.56 -7.08 2.74
N ALA A 16 -2.43 -6.45 3.53
CA ALA A 16 -2.27 -6.33 4.98
C ALA A 16 -2.26 -7.69 5.68
N LEU A 17 -3.16 -8.59 5.28
CA LEU A 17 -3.20 -9.97 5.78
C LEU A 17 -1.91 -10.73 5.43
N MET A 18 -1.38 -10.58 4.22
CA MET A 18 -0.11 -11.23 3.84
C MET A 18 1.09 -10.67 4.61
N LEU A 19 1.10 -9.37 4.92
CA LEU A 19 2.12 -8.79 5.81
C LEU A 19 2.01 -9.33 7.25
N LEU A 20 0.80 -9.56 7.77
CA LEU A 20 0.60 -10.21 9.07
C LEU A 20 1.09 -11.67 9.07
N VAL A 21 0.90 -12.40 7.97
CA VAL A 21 1.47 -13.74 7.80
C VAL A 21 2.99 -13.68 7.75
N THR A 22 3.56 -12.67 7.09
CA THR A 22 5.01 -12.44 6.99
C THR A 22 5.63 -12.24 8.39
N VAL A 23 4.94 -11.54 9.30
CA VAL A 23 5.39 -11.35 10.69
C VAL A 23 5.47 -12.67 11.47
N GLN A 24 4.60 -13.63 11.16
CA GLN A 24 4.56 -14.93 11.83
C GLN A 24 5.59 -15.93 11.26
N ALA A 25 6.40 -15.51 10.30
CA ALA A 25 7.35 -16.40 9.65
C ALA A 25 8.50 -16.81 10.59
N THR A 26 8.59 -18.12 10.87
CA THR A 26 9.61 -18.70 11.75
C THR A 26 10.87 -19.16 11.02
N ASN A 27 10.81 -19.28 9.69
CA ASN A 27 11.94 -19.68 8.85
C ASN A 27 11.95 -18.91 7.52
N SER A 28 13.12 -18.90 6.86
CA SER A 28 13.34 -18.14 5.63
C SER A 28 12.47 -18.59 4.47
N THR A 29 12.16 -19.88 4.36
CA THR A 29 11.31 -20.42 3.29
C THR A 29 9.88 -19.91 3.42
N PHE A 30 9.32 -19.96 4.64
CA PHE A 30 7.98 -19.47 4.91
C PHE A 30 7.90 -17.95 4.73
N LEU A 31 8.92 -17.21 5.19
CA LEU A 31 9.04 -15.77 4.95
C LEU A 31 9.00 -15.46 3.46
N MET A 32 9.78 -16.19 2.65
CA MET A 32 9.84 -15.97 1.21
C MET A 32 8.50 -16.26 0.52
N ILE A 33 7.82 -17.35 0.88
CA ILE A 33 6.48 -17.66 0.36
C ILE A 33 5.50 -16.54 0.72
N ALA A 34 5.50 -16.07 1.98
CA ALA A 34 4.62 -15.00 2.43
C ALA A 34 4.87 -13.68 1.67
N LEU A 35 6.13 -13.33 1.40
CA LEU A 35 6.50 -12.14 0.62
C LEU A 35 6.10 -12.25 -0.86
N ILE A 36 6.23 -13.44 -1.46
CA ILE A 36 5.76 -13.70 -2.83
C ILE A 36 4.25 -13.50 -2.90
N LEU A 37 3.50 -14.07 -1.96
CA LEU A 37 2.05 -13.92 -1.90
C LEU A 37 1.63 -12.47 -1.66
N TYR A 38 2.33 -11.74 -0.78
CA TYR A 38 2.14 -10.30 -0.61
C TYR A 38 2.36 -9.52 -1.91
N GLY A 39 3.46 -9.80 -2.63
CA GLY A 39 3.74 -9.17 -3.92
C GLY A 39 2.65 -9.44 -4.95
N PHE A 40 2.24 -10.70 -5.09
CA PHE A 40 1.26 -11.14 -6.07
C PHE A 40 -0.16 -10.64 -5.78
N LEU A 41 -0.65 -10.84 -4.56
CA LEU A 41 -2.03 -10.51 -4.19
C LEU A 41 -2.22 -9.03 -3.86
N GLY A 42 -1.17 -8.37 -3.38
CA GLY A 42 -1.27 -7.00 -2.87
C GLY A 42 -0.65 -5.96 -3.79
N LYS A 43 0.61 -6.16 -4.19
CA LYS A 43 1.41 -5.06 -4.75
C LYS A 43 1.29 -4.91 -6.28
N LEU A 44 1.29 -6.01 -7.02
CA LEU A 44 1.38 -5.97 -8.49
C LEU A 44 0.13 -5.39 -9.18
N ALA A 45 -1.06 -5.62 -8.62
CA ALA A 45 -2.32 -5.20 -9.25
C ALA A 45 -2.78 -3.81 -8.78
N VAL A 46 -2.46 -3.41 -7.55
CA VAL A 46 -3.01 -2.18 -6.93
C VAL A 46 -2.55 -0.93 -7.66
N GLU A 47 -1.27 -0.82 -7.97
CA GLU A 47 -0.68 0.40 -8.54
C GLU A 47 -1.24 0.76 -9.92
N PRO A 48 -1.33 -0.16 -10.91
CA PRO A 48 -2.00 0.12 -12.19
C PRO A 48 -3.47 0.52 -12.03
N ILE A 49 -4.19 -0.08 -11.08
CA ILE A 49 -5.61 0.21 -10.83
C ILE A 49 -5.78 1.61 -10.23
N ILE A 50 -4.92 2.00 -9.29
CA ILE A 50 -4.90 3.35 -8.70
C ILE A 50 -4.59 4.39 -9.79
N ILE A 51 -3.58 4.17 -10.63
CA ILE A 51 -3.23 5.09 -11.72
C ILE A 51 -4.41 5.23 -12.69
N SER A 52 -5.05 4.11 -13.07
CA SER A 52 -6.24 4.13 -13.92
C SER A 52 -7.40 4.89 -13.27
N TRP A 53 -7.61 4.74 -11.96
CA TRP A 53 -8.63 5.45 -11.21
C TRP A 53 -8.33 6.95 -11.12
N LEU A 54 -7.07 7.34 -10.89
CA LEU A 54 -6.62 8.73 -10.88
C LEU A 54 -6.82 9.38 -12.26
N GLY A 55 -6.52 8.68 -13.36
CA GLY A 55 -6.74 9.19 -14.70
C GLY A 55 -8.21 9.53 -14.99
N GLU A 56 -9.16 8.73 -14.47
CA GLU A 56 -10.60 8.97 -14.62
C GLU A 56 -11.15 10.04 -13.66
N ASN A 57 -10.49 10.25 -12.52
CA ASN A 57 -10.97 11.14 -11.46
C ASN A 57 -10.22 12.47 -11.37
N ALA A 58 -9.12 12.62 -12.11
CA ALA A 58 -8.34 13.84 -12.18
C ALA A 58 -9.08 14.93 -12.98
N PRO A 59 -8.82 16.21 -12.68
CA PRO A 59 -9.36 17.31 -13.47
C PRO A 59 -8.90 17.22 -14.94
N LYS A 60 -9.78 17.57 -15.89
CA LYS A 60 -9.48 17.58 -17.34
C LYS A 60 -8.21 18.39 -17.67
N VAL A 61 -7.98 19.47 -16.93
CA VAL A 61 -6.75 20.25 -16.95
C VAL A 61 -6.03 20.00 -15.61
N GLY A 62 -4.95 19.22 -15.62
CA GLY A 62 -4.20 18.89 -14.40
C GLY A 62 -3.96 17.40 -14.12
N VAL A 63 -4.31 16.50 -15.06
CA VAL A 63 -3.99 15.06 -14.96
C VAL A 63 -2.49 14.84 -14.75
N GLY A 64 -1.64 15.55 -15.50
CA GLY A 64 -0.18 15.46 -15.36
C GLY A 64 0.30 15.85 -13.96
N THR A 65 -0.24 16.92 -13.37
CA THR A 65 0.09 17.32 -11.99
C THR A 65 -0.39 16.28 -10.98
N THR A 66 -1.59 15.72 -11.18
CA THR A 66 -2.13 14.67 -10.30
C THR A 66 -1.24 13.43 -10.30
N LEU A 67 -0.84 12.95 -11.48
CA LEU A 67 0.08 11.83 -11.62
C LEU A 67 1.49 12.17 -11.14
N GLY A 68 1.95 13.41 -11.32
CA GLY A 68 3.24 13.89 -10.82
C GLY A 68 3.31 13.88 -9.30
N VAL A 69 2.27 14.37 -8.61
CA VAL A 69 2.16 14.32 -7.14
C VAL A 69 2.10 12.87 -6.64
N PHE A 70 1.32 12.01 -7.31
CA PHE A 70 1.27 10.58 -6.98
C PHE A 70 2.65 9.92 -7.07
N ASN A 71 3.37 10.13 -8.18
CA ASN A 71 4.72 9.58 -8.35
C ASN A 71 5.73 10.18 -7.38
N PHE A 72 5.64 11.46 -7.07
CA PHE A 72 6.52 12.11 -6.10
C PHE A 72 6.45 11.43 -4.73
N PHE A 73 5.25 11.27 -4.17
CA PHE A 73 5.09 10.61 -2.88
C PHE A 73 5.38 9.11 -2.95
N GLY A 74 4.98 8.44 -4.05
CA GLY A 74 5.30 7.04 -4.29
C GLY A 74 6.80 6.77 -4.24
N MET A 75 7.60 7.56 -4.96
CA MET A 75 9.05 7.40 -5.01
C MET A 75 9.74 7.90 -3.74
N MET A 76 9.26 8.97 -3.11
CA MET A 76 9.77 9.44 -1.80
C MET A 76 9.64 8.36 -0.72
N SER A 77 8.56 7.56 -0.75
CA SER A 77 8.38 6.46 0.19
C SER A 77 9.50 5.42 0.12
N SER A 78 10.08 5.20 -1.07
CA SER A 78 11.20 4.28 -1.28
C SER A 78 12.51 4.76 -0.66
N VAL A 79 12.63 6.06 -0.34
CA VAL A 79 13.76 6.61 0.42
C VAL A 79 13.47 6.53 1.92
N ILE A 80 12.27 6.94 2.35
CA ILE A 80 11.92 7.04 3.77
C ILE A 80 11.75 5.65 4.42
N ALA A 81 11.07 4.71 3.75
CA ALA A 81 10.72 3.43 4.35
C ALA A 81 11.93 2.56 4.71
N PRO A 82 12.97 2.43 3.86
CA PRO A 82 14.20 1.71 4.23
C PRO A 82 14.96 2.41 5.37
N THR A 83 15.06 3.74 5.36
CA THR A 83 15.76 4.48 6.42
C THR A 83 15.06 4.29 7.77
N LEU A 84 13.73 4.42 7.81
CA LEU A 84 12.96 4.22 9.03
C LEU A 84 13.05 2.77 9.52
N THR A 85 12.79 1.80 8.63
CA THR A 85 12.83 0.37 8.98
C THR A 85 14.22 -0.07 9.40
N GLY A 86 15.27 0.43 8.74
CA GLY A 86 16.66 0.20 9.07
C GLY A 86 17.01 0.71 10.46
N SER A 87 16.70 1.97 10.76
CA SER A 87 16.96 2.55 12.08
C SER A 87 16.30 1.79 13.23
N ILE A 88 15.07 1.30 13.01
CA ILE A 88 14.34 0.48 13.99
C ILE A 88 14.96 -0.92 14.10
N SER A 89 15.34 -1.51 12.97
CA SER A 89 16.02 -2.80 12.93
C SER A 89 17.34 -2.77 13.68
N ASP A 90 18.12 -1.70 13.52
CA ASP A 90 19.41 -1.53 14.19
C ASP A 90 19.23 -1.33 15.69
N ALA A 91 18.19 -0.60 16.12
CA ALA A 91 17.91 -0.38 17.54
C ALA A 91 17.31 -1.60 18.27
N THR A 92 16.51 -2.42 17.57
CA THR A 92 15.77 -3.55 18.19
C THR A 92 16.38 -4.91 17.90
N GLY A 93 17.31 -5.00 16.95
CA GLY A 93 17.83 -6.26 16.42
C GLY A 93 16.83 -7.05 15.57
N SER A 94 15.64 -6.49 15.27
CA SER A 94 14.57 -7.21 14.57
C SER A 94 13.87 -6.34 13.52
N LYS A 95 13.54 -6.96 12.38
CA LYS A 95 12.82 -6.30 11.27
C LYS A 95 11.30 -6.36 11.44
N VAL A 96 10.80 -7.10 12.43
CA VAL A 96 9.36 -7.33 12.64
C VAL A 96 8.60 -6.02 12.86
N MET A 97 9.20 -5.07 13.59
CA MET A 97 8.57 -3.76 13.81
C MET A 97 8.36 -2.97 12.52
N GLY A 98 9.24 -3.12 11.52
CA GLY A 98 9.06 -2.53 10.20
C GLY A 98 7.81 -3.05 9.49
N PHE A 99 7.54 -4.35 9.60
CA PHE A 99 6.32 -4.95 9.05
C PHE A 99 5.04 -4.44 9.73
N TYR A 100 5.05 -4.30 11.06
CA TYR A 100 3.90 -3.73 11.77
C TYR A 100 3.60 -2.28 11.36
N ILE A 101 4.64 -1.46 11.20
CA ILE A 101 4.49 -0.09 10.71
C ILE A 101 3.90 -0.09 9.29
N ALA A 102 4.40 -0.96 8.41
CA ALA A 102 3.87 -1.11 7.06
C ALA A 102 2.38 -1.49 7.05
N ILE A 103 1.96 -2.42 7.91
CA ILE A 103 0.55 -2.83 8.06
C ILE A 103 -0.32 -1.64 8.50
N ILE A 104 0.13 -0.87 9.50
CA ILE A 104 -0.61 0.29 10.02
C ILE A 104 -0.77 1.35 8.93
N LEU A 105 0.31 1.67 8.20
CA LEU A 105 0.28 2.64 7.10
C LEU A 105 -0.64 2.18 5.97
N LEU A 106 -0.60 0.89 5.62
CA LEU A 106 -1.43 0.31 4.58
C LEU A 106 -2.92 0.38 4.95
N ILE A 107 -3.29 -0.09 6.15
CA ILE A 107 -4.69 -0.04 6.63
C ILE A 107 -5.17 1.41 6.75
N GLY A 108 -4.34 2.30 7.31
CA GLY A 108 -4.66 3.73 7.42
C GLY A 108 -4.88 4.38 6.06
N GLY A 109 -4.01 4.10 5.08
CA GLY A 109 -4.14 4.57 3.70
C GLY A 109 -5.42 4.03 3.03
N THR A 110 -5.69 2.73 3.18
CA THR A 110 -6.89 2.07 2.66
C THR A 110 -8.15 2.73 3.23
N PHE A 111 -8.17 2.97 4.54
CA PHE A 111 -9.30 3.58 5.24
C PHE A 111 -9.55 5.03 4.80
N LEU A 112 -8.49 5.83 4.66
CA LEU A 112 -8.58 7.19 4.11
C LEU A 112 -9.10 7.18 2.67
N PHE A 113 -8.58 6.29 1.83
CA PHE A 113 -9.01 6.12 0.45
C PHE A 113 -10.50 5.75 0.36
N LEU A 114 -10.95 4.80 1.19
CA LEU A 114 -12.36 4.40 1.26
C LEU A 114 -13.26 5.55 1.74
N THR A 115 -12.84 6.29 2.78
CA THR A 115 -13.63 7.39 3.36
C THR A 115 -13.82 8.54 2.37
N VAL A 116 -12.76 8.94 1.68
CA VAL A 116 -12.80 10.02 0.67
C VAL A 116 -13.71 9.63 -0.49
N ASN A 117 -13.61 8.38 -0.97
CA ASN A 117 -14.41 7.90 -2.09
C ASN A 117 -15.87 7.61 -1.75
N SER A 118 -16.16 7.23 -0.50
CA SER A 118 -17.53 7.04 -0.03
C SER A 118 -18.29 8.37 0.01
N LYS A 119 -17.64 9.44 0.46
CA LYS A 119 -18.24 10.80 0.48
C LYS A 119 -18.56 11.33 -0.93
N LYS A 120 -17.75 10.96 -1.93
CA LYS A 120 -17.95 11.35 -3.34
C LYS A 120 -19.16 10.67 -3.99
N THR A 121 -19.65 9.57 -3.42
CA THR A 121 -20.84 8.83 -3.90
C THR A 121 -22.15 9.36 -3.28
N ALA A 122 -22.08 10.13 -2.19
CA ALA A 122 -23.24 10.66 -1.46
C ALA A 122 -23.65 12.07 -1.91
N LYS A 123 -22.99 12.63 -2.94
CA LYS A 123 -23.25 13.94 -3.54
C LYS A 123 -23.48 13.74 -5.03
#